data_AF-A0AAE1B4Z4-F1
#
_entry.id   AF-A0AAE1B4Z4-F1
#
_cell.length_a   1.000
_cell.length_b   1.000
_cell.length_c   1.000
_cell.angle_alpha   90.00
_cell.angle_beta   90.00
_cell.angle_gamma   90.00
#
_symmetry.space_group_name_H-M   'P 1'
#
loop_
_entity.id
_entity.type
_entity.pdbx_description
1 polymer ?
#
loop_
_entity_poly.entity_id
_entity_poly.type
_entity_poly.pdbx_seq_one_letter_code
_entity_poly.pdbx_strand_id
1 'polypeptide(L)'
;MYCSKRYFCPVPDCVTKSSKSTGFTDSEMKRHWSEKHEEFVLMYHCSQCNFSAKRKGNILRHFRTLHRYLPFSSGPQQWKVNKEYICPQHYTLNYALGKINPQ
;
A
#
# COMPACT_ATOMS: atom_id res chain seq x y z
N MET A 1 25.96 -12.66 -4.42
CA MET A 1 25.01 -11.99 -3.50
C MET A 1 24.31 -10.89 -4.27
N TYR A 2 23.00 -11.00 -4.51
CA TYR A 2 22.25 -9.94 -5.20
C TYR A 2 21.86 -8.86 -4.20
N CYS A 3 22.45 -7.66 -4.31
CA CYS A 3 22.01 -6.51 -3.52
C CYS A 3 20.67 -6.02 -4.10
N SER A 4 19.58 -6.18 -3.35
CA SER A 4 18.27 -5.68 -3.78
C SER A 4 18.24 -4.15 -3.71
N LYS A 5 18.00 -3.48 -4.84
CA LYS A 5 17.84 -2.02 -4.90
C LYS A 5 16.73 -1.58 -3.93
N ARG A 6 17.03 -0.58 -3.10
CA ARG A 6 16.09 0.04 -2.16
C ARG A 6 15.68 1.41 -2.70
N TYR A 7 14.40 1.73 -2.53
CA TYR A 7 13.78 2.96 -3.01
C TYR A 7 13.30 3.80 -1.84
N PHE A 8 13.40 5.11 -1.96
CA PHE A 8 12.89 6.06 -0.97
C PHE A 8 11.81 6.91 -1.63
N CYS A 9 10.78 7.27 -0.88
CA CYS A 9 9.71 8.08 -1.46
C CYS A 9 10.26 9.50 -1.71
N PRO A 10 10.20 10.01 -2.95
CA PRO A 10 10.73 11.33 -3.29
C PRO A 10 9.79 12.48 -2.93
N VAL A 11 8.53 12.18 -2.58
CA VAL A 11 7.50 13.17 -2.28
C VAL A 11 7.82 13.88 -0.96
N PRO A 12 7.95 15.23 -0.95
CA PRO A 12 8.16 16.01 0.27
C PRO A 12 7.06 15.73 1.31
N ASP A 13 7.42 15.78 2.59
CA ASP A 13 6.51 15.56 3.73
C ASP A 13 5.83 14.17 3.80
N CYS A 14 6.16 13.25 2.89
CA CYS A 14 5.73 11.85 2.95
C CYS A 14 6.58 11.07 3.97
N VAL A 15 6.39 11.38 5.25
CA VAL A 15 7.13 10.77 6.37
C VAL A 15 6.53 9.42 6.73
N THR A 16 7.00 8.36 6.07
CA THR A 16 6.73 6.99 6.53
C THR A 16 7.92 6.44 7.32
N LYS A 17 7.66 5.53 8.28
CA LYS A 17 8.71 4.91 9.11
C LYS A 17 9.79 4.20 8.26
N SER A 18 9.42 3.64 7.10
CA SER A 18 10.34 2.98 6.16
C SER A 18 11.12 3.94 5.27
N SER A 19 10.63 5.17 5.03
CA SER A 19 11.38 6.22 4.33
C SER A 19 12.63 6.68 5.09
N LYS A 20 12.73 6.40 6.40
CA LYS A 20 13.78 6.95 7.27
C LYS A 20 14.98 6.04 7.55
N SER A 21 14.91 4.72 7.34
CA SER A 21 15.97 3.81 7.85
C SER A 21 16.46 2.73 6.89
N THR A 22 15.58 2.06 6.12
CA THR A 22 15.98 0.89 5.31
C THR A 22 15.58 0.97 3.83
N GLY A 23 14.71 1.92 3.48
CA GLY A 23 14.13 2.04 2.15
C GLY A 23 13.17 0.88 1.82
N PHE A 24 12.43 1.04 0.72
CA PHE A 24 11.45 0.09 0.21
C PHE A 24 12.07 -0.84 -0.84
N THR A 25 11.64 -2.10 -0.89
CA THR A 25 11.75 -2.92 -2.11
C THR A 25 10.81 -2.38 -3.21
N ASP A 26 10.94 -2.88 -4.45
CA ASP A 26 10.05 -2.51 -5.57
C ASP A 26 8.56 -2.72 -5.22
N SER A 27 8.22 -3.90 -4.68
CA SER A 27 6.84 -4.22 -4.32
C SER A 27 6.32 -3.37 -3.17
N GLU A 28 7.17 -3.05 -2.19
CA GLU A 28 6.78 -2.18 -1.08
C GLU A 28 6.59 -0.73 -1.54
N MET A 29 7.41 -0.24 -2.48
CA MET A 29 7.28 1.10 -3.06
C MET A 29 5.98 1.21 -3.87
N LYS A 30 5.70 0.23 -4.75
CA LYS A 30 4.42 0.18 -5.49
C LYS A 30 3.21 0.21 -4.56
N ARG A 31 3.25 -0.61 -3.51
CA ARG A 31 2.18 -0.65 -2.50
C ARG A 31 2.07 0.69 -1.77
N HIS A 32 3.19 1.23 -1.29
CA HIS A 32 3.24 2.54 -0.64
C HIS A 32 2.61 3.62 -1.52
N TRP A 33 2.96 3.67 -2.80
CA TRP A 33 2.41 4.61 -3.77
C TRP A 33 0.89 4.48 -3.87
N SER A 34 0.36 3.27 -4.10
CA SER A 34 -1.09 3.04 -4.17
C SER A 34 -1.86 3.40 -2.89
N GLU A 35 -1.20 3.35 -1.72
CA GLU A 35 -1.84 3.62 -0.43
C GLU A 35 -1.77 5.09 0.00
N LYS A 36 -0.86 5.88 -0.57
CA LYS A 36 -0.53 7.24 -0.14
C LYS A 36 -0.59 8.29 -1.24
N HIS A 37 -0.33 7.94 -2.50
CA HIS A 37 -0.18 8.89 -3.60
C HIS A 37 -1.22 8.73 -4.72
N GLU A 38 -2.17 7.81 -4.53
CA GLU A 38 -3.39 7.70 -5.35
C GLU A 38 -4.58 8.28 -4.59
N GLU A 39 -5.43 9.04 -5.28
CA GLU A 39 -6.62 9.70 -4.70
C GLU A 39 -7.67 8.70 -4.23
N PHE A 40 -7.71 7.52 -4.85
CA PHE A 40 -8.60 6.42 -4.50
C PHE A 40 -7.80 5.21 -4.08
N VAL A 41 -8.31 4.50 -3.07
CA VAL A 41 -7.69 3.29 -2.54
C VAL A 41 -8.69 2.14 -2.53
N LEU A 42 -8.20 0.96 -2.93
CA LEU A 42 -8.98 -0.27 -2.89
C LEU A 42 -9.08 -0.78 -1.45
N MET A 43 -10.31 -0.89 -0.96
CA MET A 43 -10.62 -1.46 0.34
C MET A 43 -11.16 -2.87 0.18
N TYR A 44 -10.60 -3.81 0.93
CA TYR A 44 -11.08 -5.17 1.03
C TYR A 44 -12.01 -5.26 2.24
N HIS A 45 -13.21 -5.79 2.06
CA HIS A 45 -14.17 -6.00 3.14
C HIS A 45 -14.10 -7.44 3.66
N CYS A 46 -14.39 -7.61 4.95
CA CYS A 46 -14.66 -8.92 5.52
C CYS A 46 -16.05 -9.40 5.05
N SER A 47 -16.20 -10.69 4.76
CA SER A 47 -17.49 -11.25 4.36
C SER A 47 -18.45 -11.46 5.55
N GLN A 48 -17.96 -11.38 6.79
CA GLN A 48 -18.69 -11.77 8.00
C GLN A 48 -18.99 -10.57 8.92
N CYS A 49 -18.38 -9.41 8.69
CA CYS A 49 -18.61 -8.21 9.50
C CYS A 49 -18.20 -6.94 8.73
N ASN A 50 -18.42 -5.78 9.34
CA ASN A 50 -18.17 -4.48 8.71
C ASN A 50 -16.68 -4.08 8.68
N PHE A 51 -15.76 -4.97 9.10
CA PHE A 51 -14.34 -4.70 9.05
C PHE A 51 -13.85 -4.57 7.60
N SER A 52 -12.98 -3.59 7.36
CA SER A 52 -12.33 -3.40 6.06
C SER A 52 -10.88 -2.94 6.21
N ALA A 53 -10.05 -3.25 5.24
CA ALA A 53 -8.64 -2.91 5.24
C ALA A 53 -8.10 -2.68 3.82
N LYS A 54 -7.06 -1.84 3.71
CA LYS A 54 -6.36 -1.57 2.43
C LYS A 54 -5.62 -2.79 1.85
N ARG A 55 -5.40 -3.84 2.65
CA ARG A 55 -4.61 -5.02 2.27
C ARG A 55 -5.36 -6.32 2.53
N LYS A 56 -5.32 -7.23 1.57
CA LYS A 56 -5.86 -8.59 1.68
C LYS A 56 -5.27 -9.38 2.87
N GLY A 57 -3.97 -9.23 3.13
CA GLY A 57 -3.31 -9.88 4.28
C GLY A 57 -3.88 -9.44 5.63
N ASN A 58 -4.32 -8.18 5.75
CA ASN A 58 -4.96 -7.69 6.97
C ASN A 58 -6.35 -8.30 7.16
N ILE A 59 -7.12 -8.48 6.08
CA ILE A 59 -8.41 -9.18 6.12
C ILE A 59 -8.22 -10.65 6.49
N LEU A 60 -7.23 -11.33 5.90
CA LEU A 60 -6.93 -12.72 6.25
C LEU A 60 -6.58 -12.87 7.74
N ARG A 61 -5.71 -12.00 8.26
CA ARG A 61 -5.36 -11.99 9.69
C ARG A 61 -6.59 -11.73 10.56
N HIS A 62 -7.36 -10.68 10.25
CA HIS A 62 -8.61 -10.36 10.94
C HIS A 62 -9.57 -11.57 10.97
N PHE A 63 -9.79 -12.20 9.82
CA PHE A 63 -10.68 -13.36 9.68
C PHE A 63 -10.20 -14.54 10.53
N ARG A 64 -8.90 -14.87 10.47
CA ARG A 64 -8.31 -15.93 11.29
C ARG A 64 -8.41 -15.67 12.80
N THR A 65 -8.47 -14.41 13.22
CA THR A 65 -8.59 -14.07 14.65
C THR A 65 -10.03 -14.05 15.16
N LEU A 66 -10.97 -13.48 14.38
CA LEU A 66 -12.35 -13.22 14.81
C LEU A 66 -13.39 -14.16 14.21
N HIS A 67 -13.12 -14.74 13.04
CA HIS A 67 -14.02 -15.65 12.32
C HIS A 67 -13.37 -17.04 12.14
N ARG A 68 -12.54 -17.45 13.09
CA ARG A 68 -11.66 -18.63 13.02
C ARG A 68 -12.36 -19.97 12.77
N TYR A 69 -13.64 -20.07 13.14
CA TYR A 69 -14.46 -21.27 13.00
C TYR A 69 -15.27 -21.28 11.69
N LEU A 70 -15.20 -20.22 10.89
CA LEU A 70 -15.86 -20.13 9.60
C LEU A 70 -14.87 -20.41 8.49
N PRO A 71 -15.31 -20.96 7.34
CA PRO A 71 -14.47 -21.06 6.17
C PRO A 71 -14.11 -19.66 5.67
N PHE A 72 -12.83 -19.43 5.35
CA PHE A 72 -12.39 -18.14 4.84
C PHE A 72 -13.14 -17.79 3.56
N SER A 73 -13.78 -16.63 3.57
CA SER A 73 -14.41 -16.03 2.40
C SER A 73 -13.92 -14.60 2.25
N SER A 74 -13.53 -14.23 1.03
CA SER A 74 -13.19 -12.84 0.70
C SER A 74 -14.47 -12.04 0.53
N GLY A 75 -14.61 -10.95 1.30
CA GLY A 75 -15.69 -10.00 1.07
C GLY A 75 -15.45 -9.12 -0.16
N PRO A 76 -16.41 -8.23 -0.46
CA PRO A 76 -16.33 -7.37 -1.63
C PRO A 76 -15.14 -6.41 -1.58
N GLN A 77 -14.71 -5.98 -2.76
CA GLN A 77 -13.71 -4.93 -2.93
C GLN A 77 -14.43 -3.63 -3.28
N GLN A 78 -13.99 -2.51 -2.70
CA GLN A 78 -14.59 -1.21 -2.95
C GLN A 78 -13.51 -0.13 -3.04
N TRP A 79 -13.53 0.64 -4.14
CA TRP A 79 -12.74 1.87 -4.24
C TRP A 79 -13.35 2.96 -3.36
N LYS A 80 -12.52 3.62 -2.56
CA LYS A 80 -12.93 4.75 -1.72
C LYS A 80 -11.90 5.87 -1.82
N VAL A 81 -12.34 7.10 -1.56
CA VAL A 81 -11.43 8.24 -1.42
C VAL A 81 -10.38 7.91 -0.36
N ASN A 82 -9.11 8.10 -0.71
CA ASN A 82 -8.00 7.82 0.16
C ASN A 82 -7.85 8.96 1.17
N LYS A 83 -8.35 8.74 2.38
CA LYS A 83 -8.25 9.71 3.48
C LYS A 83 -6.80 10.05 3.89
N GLU A 84 -5.85 9.20 3.49
CA GLU A 84 -4.41 9.42 3.75
C GLU A 84 -3.67 9.82 2.47
N TYR A 85 -4.37 10.39 1.49
CA TYR A 85 -3.80 10.89 0.26
C TYR A 85 -2.82 12.03 0.55
N ILE A 86 -1.66 11.95 -0.09
CA ILE A 86 -0.59 12.94 -0.09
C ILE A 86 -0.30 13.24 -1.56
N CYS A 87 -0.50 14.50 -1.95
CA CYS A 87 -0.25 14.95 -3.32
C CYS A 87 1.21 14.67 -3.72
N PRO A 88 1.46 13.84 -4.76
CA PRO A 88 2.82 13.51 -5.19
C PRO A 88 3.49 14.65 -5.98
N GLN A 89 2.80 15.78 -6.19
CA GLN A 89 3.25 16.89 -7.04
C GLN A 89 3.57 16.38 -8.46
N HIS A 90 4.81 16.54 -8.93
CA HIS A 90 5.29 16.05 -10.22
C HIS A 90 5.96 14.67 -10.14
N TYR A 91 6.13 14.10 -8.94
CA TYR A 91 6.73 12.79 -8.79
C TYR A 91 5.77 11.70 -9.27
N THR A 92 6.33 10.65 -9.88
CA THR A 92 5.57 9.48 -10.32
C THR A 92 6.13 8.21 -9.69
N LEU A 93 5.34 7.13 -9.70
CA LEU A 93 5.81 5.81 -9.28
C LEU A 93 7.05 5.36 -10.08
N ASN A 94 7.10 5.65 -11.37
CA ASN A 94 8.25 5.31 -12.21
C ASN A 94 9.50 6.10 -11.79
N TYR A 95 9.34 7.37 -11.42
CA TYR A 95 10.44 8.17 -10.86
C TYR A 95 10.93 7.56 -9.55
N ALA A 96 10.01 7.25 -8.63
CA ALA A 96 10.32 6.62 -7.34
C ALA A 96 10.99 5.25 -7.48
N LEU A 97 10.70 4.51 -8.56
CA LEU A 97 11.35 3.23 -8.91
C LEU A 97 12.62 3.40 -9.76
N GLY A 98 13.04 4.63 -10.07
CA GLY A 98 14.22 4.93 -10.90
C GLY A 98 14.13 4.32 -12.30
N LYS A 99 12.92 4.27 -12.87
CA LYS A 99 12.66 3.76 -14.23
C LYS A 99 12.64 4.86 -15.30
N ILE A 100 12.92 6.10 -14.91
CA ILE A 100 12.97 7.24 -15.82
C ILE A 100 14.44 7.60 -16.02
N ASN A 101 14.89 7.64 -17.28
CA ASN A 101 16.11 8.36 -17.64
C ASN A 101 15.79 9.87 -17.52
N PRO A 102 16.59 10.66 -16.79
CA PRO A 102 16.47 12.11 -16.91
C PRO A 102 16.67 12.50 -18.38
N GLN A 103 15.70 13.22 -18.94
CA GLN A 103 15.94 14.08 -20.10
C GLN A 103 16.70 15.30 -19.61
#